data_AF-A0A0D2LSQ8-F1
#
_entry.id   AF-A0A0D2LSQ8-F1
#
_cell.length_a   1.000
_cell.length_b   1.000
_cell.length_c   1.000
_cell.angle_alpha   90.00
_cell.angle_beta   90.00
_cell.angle_gamma   90.00
#
_symmetry.space_group_name_H-M   'P 1'
#
loop_
_entity.id
_entity.type
_entity.pdbx_description
1 polymer ?
#
loop_
_entity_poly.entity_id
_entity_poly.type
_entity_poly.pdbx_seq_one_letter_code
_entity_poly.pdbx_strand_id
1 'polypeptide(L)'
;MAKVNEAAAMEIDDPNANISDQINPKFSINVLQLLKSAQMQHGLRHGDYTRYRRYCTARLRRLYKSLKFTHGRGKYTRKSISESTVTEVRFLHVVLYMAERAWSHAMEKRQLPDGPNARQRIYLIGRLRKAVKWADLFSHLCSVKGDSRTSLEAEAYASYMKGNLLFEQDRNWDTALRNFKSARSVYEELGKYGDVENQVLCRERVEELEPSIRYCLHKIGGSNLQASELLQIGEMEGPASDLFKSKLEAVMAEARSQQAASLTEFHWLGNRFPITNAKTRVAILKAQELEKDLHGPSADSVSAEKRLVTFDKVFTAYHEARSCIRSDLASAGSAENVKDDLNGLDKAVSAVLGQRTIERNQLLVSIAKSKLTRRRDDKNEKVTKPEELVRLYDLLLQNTADLSDLVSSGRDRKPEEVTFAEECELKSLAFRAERCFYLARSYSLAGKRSEAYALYCRARSLAENALQKFQAHSKTDQVSIFNRGDDQRVEDFI
;
A
#
# COMPACT_ATOMS: atom_id res chain seq x y z
N MET A 1 41.48 -15.43 -71.93
CA MET A 1 41.55 -16.90 -71.69
C MET A 1 41.39 -17.11 -70.19
N ALA A 2 40.41 -17.79 -69.62
CA ALA A 2 39.17 -18.40 -70.12
C ALA A 2 38.29 -18.78 -68.89
N LYS A 3 36.97 -18.49 -69.00
CA LYS A 3 35.75 -19.21 -68.49
C LYS A 3 35.66 -19.55 -66.98
N VAL A 4 34.69 -19.09 -66.17
CA VAL A 4 33.20 -19.04 -66.22
C VAL A 4 32.52 -20.41 -66.49
N ASN A 5 31.82 -20.93 -65.47
CA ASN A 5 30.52 -21.65 -65.47
C ASN A 5 30.38 -22.54 -64.22
N GLU A 6 29.22 -22.86 -63.64
CA GLU A 6 27.85 -22.32 -63.59
C GLU A 6 27.12 -23.18 -62.52
N ALA A 7 26.18 -22.57 -61.81
CA ALA A 7 24.93 -23.10 -61.23
C ALA A 7 24.90 -24.42 -60.41
N ALA A 8 24.35 -24.34 -59.18
CA ALA A 8 23.04 -24.93 -58.87
C ALA A 8 22.55 -24.49 -57.48
N ALA A 9 21.30 -24.01 -57.46
CA ALA A 9 20.55 -23.70 -56.26
C ALA A 9 20.18 -24.97 -55.48
N MET A 10 20.19 -24.87 -54.15
CA MET A 10 19.30 -25.67 -53.29
C MET A 10 19.06 -24.91 -51.99
N GLU A 11 17.87 -24.31 -51.90
CA GLU A 11 17.21 -23.99 -50.63
C GLU A 11 17.13 -25.27 -49.79
N ILE A 12 17.64 -25.23 -48.56
CA ILE A 12 17.24 -26.16 -47.51
C ILE A 12 17.06 -25.34 -46.24
N ASP A 13 15.78 -25.08 -45.97
CA ASP A 13 15.14 -24.82 -44.69
C ASP A 13 16.03 -24.60 -43.46
N ASP A 14 15.85 -23.43 -42.86
CA ASP A 14 15.96 -23.23 -41.41
C ASP A 14 15.19 -24.34 -40.66
N PRO A 15 15.81 -24.97 -39.65
CA PRO A 15 15.04 -25.48 -38.54
C PRO A 15 15.58 -24.93 -37.23
N ASN A 16 14.68 -24.24 -36.53
CA ASN A 16 14.70 -23.94 -35.10
C ASN A 16 15.39 -22.63 -34.66
N ALA A 17 14.80 -21.53 -35.13
CA ALA A 17 14.35 -20.48 -34.23
C ALA A 17 13.34 -21.06 -33.21
N ASN A 18 13.84 -21.79 -32.21
CA ASN A 18 13.12 -22.16 -31.00
C ASN A 18 14.12 -22.11 -29.85
N ILE A 19 14.64 -20.92 -29.55
CA ILE A 19 15.15 -20.64 -28.22
C ILE A 19 13.91 -20.63 -27.34
N SER A 20 13.58 -21.82 -26.84
CA SER A 20 12.68 -22.01 -25.73
C SER A 20 13.09 -21.03 -24.63
N ASP A 21 12.23 -20.05 -24.33
CA ASP A 21 12.16 -19.44 -23.01
C ASP A 21 11.94 -20.58 -22.02
N GLN A 22 13.03 -21.23 -21.61
CA GLN A 22 13.03 -22.11 -20.47
C GLN A 22 12.71 -21.23 -19.28
N ILE A 23 11.44 -21.28 -18.87
CA ILE A 23 10.95 -20.77 -17.60
C ILE A 23 11.80 -21.45 -16.52
N ASN A 24 12.94 -20.85 -16.19
CA ASN A 24 13.78 -21.32 -15.11
C ASN A 24 12.94 -21.25 -13.84
N PRO A 25 12.71 -22.37 -13.14
CA PRO A 25 11.87 -22.37 -11.95
C PRO A 25 12.43 -21.36 -10.95
N LYS A 26 11.63 -20.35 -10.62
CA LYS A 26 12.00 -19.31 -9.65
C LYS A 26 12.02 -19.94 -8.26
N PHE A 27 13.06 -19.65 -7.50
CA PHE A 27 13.21 -20.15 -6.14
C PHE A 27 12.43 -19.28 -5.15
N SER A 28 11.64 -19.92 -4.29
CA SER A 28 10.93 -19.27 -3.19
C SER A 28 11.61 -19.53 -1.85
N ILE A 29 11.91 -18.48 -1.10
CA ILE A 29 12.49 -18.51 0.25
C ILE A 29 11.84 -17.40 1.09
N ASN A 30 11.26 -17.77 2.22
CA ASN A 30 10.91 -16.81 3.27
C ASN A 30 12.16 -16.47 4.08
N VAL A 31 12.87 -15.42 3.66
CA VAL A 31 14.17 -15.01 4.19
C VAL A 31 14.01 -14.57 5.65
N LEU A 32 12.97 -13.80 5.96
CA LEU A 32 12.76 -13.30 7.32
C LEU A 32 12.45 -14.42 8.30
N GLN A 33 11.55 -15.35 7.94
CA GLN A 33 11.22 -16.50 8.77
C GLN A 33 12.42 -17.43 8.97
N LEU A 34 13.18 -17.71 7.89
CA LEU A 34 14.40 -18.51 7.97
C LEU A 34 15.45 -17.86 8.90
N LEU A 35 15.58 -16.54 8.83
CA LEU A 35 16.51 -15.77 9.65
C LEU A 35 16.12 -15.83 11.14
N LYS A 36 14.88 -15.46 11.44
CA LYS A 36 14.37 -15.36 12.82
C LYS A 36 14.33 -16.71 13.51
N SER A 37 13.87 -17.76 12.83
CA SER A 37 13.89 -19.12 13.36
C SER A 37 15.32 -19.59 13.69
N ALA A 38 16.27 -19.37 12.78
CA ALA A 38 17.67 -19.74 13.00
C ALA A 38 18.33 -18.94 14.13
N GLN A 39 18.07 -17.64 14.23
CA GLN A 39 18.60 -16.77 15.28
C GLN A 39 18.05 -17.17 16.66
N MET A 40 16.73 -17.36 16.78
CA MET A 40 16.07 -17.73 18.04
C MET A 40 16.50 -19.11 18.53
N GLN A 41 16.60 -20.10 17.64
CA GLN A 41 16.97 -21.47 18.01
C GLN A 41 18.45 -21.61 18.39
N HIS A 42 19.33 -20.77 17.83
CA HIS A 42 20.78 -20.97 17.92
C HIS A 42 21.55 -19.87 18.66
N GLY A 43 20.89 -19.19 19.62
CA GLY A 43 21.57 -18.42 20.66
C GLY A 43 21.08 -16.99 20.82
N LEU A 44 20.49 -16.39 19.78
CA LEU A 44 20.14 -14.97 19.79
C LEU A 44 18.98 -14.64 20.74
N ARG A 45 18.16 -15.64 21.11
CA ARG A 45 17.17 -15.52 22.20
C ARG A 45 17.80 -15.06 23.52
N HIS A 46 19.06 -15.38 23.76
CA HIS A 46 19.82 -14.98 24.95
C HIS A 46 20.96 -13.99 24.64
N GLY A 47 20.98 -13.40 23.44
CA GLY A 47 22.06 -12.51 23.00
C GLY A 47 23.41 -13.20 22.73
N ASP A 48 23.46 -14.53 22.59
CA ASP A 48 24.71 -15.25 22.34
C ASP A 48 25.06 -15.29 20.83
N TYR A 49 25.72 -14.24 20.36
CA TYR A 49 26.20 -14.14 18.98
C TYR A 49 27.32 -15.13 18.67
N THR A 50 28.14 -15.53 19.65
CA THR A 50 29.21 -16.51 19.45
C THR A 50 28.64 -17.87 19.08
N ARG A 51 27.58 -18.32 19.78
CA ARG A 51 26.85 -19.57 19.48
C ARG A 51 26.20 -19.51 18.11
N TYR A 52 25.55 -18.41 17.76
CA TYR A 52 24.94 -18.26 16.44
C TYR A 52 25.98 -18.29 15.31
N ARG A 53 27.13 -17.61 15.47
CA ARG A 53 28.25 -17.68 14.51
C ARG A 53 28.78 -19.11 14.31
N ARG A 54 28.89 -19.88 15.40
CA ARG A 54 29.32 -21.30 15.35
C ARG A 54 28.29 -22.13 14.58
N TYR A 55 27.00 -21.92 14.82
CA TYR A 55 25.93 -22.53 14.05
C TYR A 55 26.03 -22.20 12.56
N CYS A 56 26.15 -20.92 12.18
CA CYS A 56 26.29 -20.52 10.76
C CYS A 56 27.51 -21.17 10.11
N THR A 57 28.62 -21.31 10.83
CA THR A 57 29.82 -21.99 10.33
C THR A 57 29.57 -23.48 10.08
N ALA A 58 28.92 -24.18 11.02
CA ALA A 58 28.56 -25.58 10.87
C ALA A 58 27.54 -25.79 9.74
N ARG A 59 26.53 -24.92 9.63
CA ARG A 59 25.51 -24.92 8.57
C ARG A 59 26.14 -24.74 7.21
N LEU A 60 27.04 -23.75 7.04
CA LEU A 60 27.80 -23.55 5.81
C LEU A 60 28.61 -24.79 5.42
N ARG A 61 29.31 -25.42 6.38
CA ARG A 61 30.07 -26.65 6.12
C ARG A 61 29.17 -27.77 5.59
N ARG A 62 27.99 -27.96 6.18
CA ARG A 62 27.01 -28.97 5.71
C ARG A 62 26.47 -28.63 4.32
N LEU A 63 26.13 -27.36 4.07
CA LEU A 63 25.66 -26.90 2.76
C LEU A 63 26.70 -27.14 1.66
N TYR A 64 27.95 -26.69 1.87
CA TYR A 64 29.04 -26.92 0.91
C TYR A 64 29.29 -28.42 0.65
N LYS A 65 29.20 -29.27 1.69
CA LYS A 65 29.33 -30.73 1.53
C LYS A 65 28.15 -31.31 0.73
N SER A 66 26.93 -30.89 1.04
CA SER A 66 25.70 -31.38 0.38
C SER A 66 25.61 -30.96 -1.10
N LEU A 67 26.10 -29.76 -1.42
CA LEU A 67 26.16 -29.23 -2.78
C LEU A 67 27.41 -29.69 -3.55
N LYS A 68 28.28 -30.49 -2.91
CA LYS A 68 29.61 -30.86 -3.44
C LYS A 68 30.45 -29.64 -3.89
N PHE A 69 30.19 -28.47 -3.31
CA PHE A 69 30.79 -27.18 -3.68
C PHE A 69 31.92 -26.77 -2.73
N THR A 70 32.86 -27.68 -2.46
CA THR A 70 34.00 -27.41 -1.56
C THR A 70 35.15 -26.71 -2.30
N HIS A 71 35.88 -25.84 -1.60
CA HIS A 71 37.03 -25.07 -2.11
C HIS A 71 38.34 -25.88 -2.21
N GLY A 72 38.26 -27.12 -2.69
CA GLY A 72 39.36 -28.07 -2.77
C GLY A 72 39.54 -28.94 -1.52
N ARG A 73 40.30 -30.03 -1.67
CA ARG A 73 40.80 -30.88 -0.56
C ARG A 73 42.31 -30.66 -0.49
N GLY A 74 42.80 -30.00 0.56
CA GLY A 74 44.21 -29.61 0.68
C GLY A 74 44.48 -28.17 0.26
N LYS A 75 44.80 -27.93 -1.03
CA LYS A 75 45.05 -26.57 -1.54
C LYS A 75 43.74 -25.80 -1.75
N TYR A 76 43.67 -24.59 -1.20
CA TYR A 76 42.49 -23.73 -1.33
C TYR A 76 42.27 -23.28 -2.78
N THR A 77 41.14 -23.67 -3.37
CA THR A 77 40.67 -23.20 -4.68
C THR A 77 39.33 -22.49 -4.51
N ARG A 78 39.35 -21.16 -4.65
CA ARG A 78 38.14 -20.36 -4.48
C ARG A 78 37.16 -20.69 -5.62
N LYS A 79 35.98 -21.18 -5.24
CA LYS A 79 34.84 -21.32 -6.16
C LYS A 79 33.88 -20.16 -5.90
N SER A 80 33.71 -19.27 -6.87
CA SER A 80 32.76 -18.16 -6.78
C SER A 80 31.34 -18.66 -7.04
N ILE A 81 30.37 -18.10 -6.32
CA ILE A 81 28.95 -18.33 -6.60
C ILE A 81 28.53 -17.24 -7.59
N SER A 82 28.32 -17.63 -8.84
CA SER A 82 27.77 -16.81 -9.92
C SER A 82 26.34 -17.26 -10.25
N GLU A 83 25.62 -16.51 -11.09
CA GLU A 83 24.27 -16.84 -11.54
C GLU A 83 24.18 -18.25 -12.17
N SER A 84 25.18 -18.64 -12.95
CA SER A 84 25.30 -19.98 -13.56
C SER A 84 25.55 -21.10 -12.54
N THR A 85 26.03 -20.77 -11.34
CA THR A 85 26.29 -21.73 -10.26
C THR A 85 25.04 -22.03 -9.45
N VAL A 86 24.04 -21.14 -9.47
CA VAL A 86 22.80 -21.28 -8.68
C VAL A 86 21.84 -22.22 -9.39
N THR A 87 22.04 -23.52 -9.18
CA THR A 87 21.13 -24.57 -9.68
C THR A 87 20.02 -24.94 -8.69
N GLU A 88 20.21 -24.62 -7.40
CA GLU A 88 19.27 -24.97 -6.34
C GLU A 88 19.16 -23.85 -5.29
N VAL A 89 18.01 -23.80 -4.59
CA VAL A 89 17.73 -22.92 -3.44
C VAL A 89 18.86 -22.94 -2.39
N ARG A 90 19.50 -24.09 -2.17
CA ARG A 90 20.57 -24.25 -1.19
C ARG A 90 21.79 -23.36 -1.48
N PHE A 91 22.04 -22.96 -2.72
CA PHE A 91 23.10 -21.99 -3.03
C PHE A 91 22.78 -20.59 -2.49
N LEU A 92 21.51 -20.18 -2.55
CA LEU A 92 21.05 -18.92 -1.95
C LEU A 92 21.21 -18.96 -0.43
N HIS A 93 20.90 -20.09 0.22
CA HIS A 93 21.19 -20.28 1.65
C HIS A 93 22.68 -20.16 1.99
N VAL A 94 23.59 -20.64 1.12
CA VAL A 94 25.03 -20.48 1.35
C VAL A 94 25.39 -18.99 1.43
N VAL A 95 24.93 -18.18 0.47
CA VAL A 95 25.25 -16.74 0.44
C VAL A 95 24.64 -16.03 1.65
N LEU A 96 23.39 -16.35 2.00
CA LEU A 96 22.71 -15.82 3.18
C LEU A 96 23.49 -16.13 4.48
N TYR A 97 23.86 -17.39 4.71
CA TYR A 97 24.62 -17.76 5.92
C TYR A 97 26.06 -17.22 5.91
N MET A 98 26.64 -16.89 4.75
CA MET A 98 27.93 -16.18 4.68
C MET A 98 27.80 -14.73 5.18
N ALA A 99 26.70 -14.06 4.82
CA ALA A 99 26.36 -12.72 5.34
C ALA A 99 26.09 -12.79 6.85
N GLU A 100 25.22 -13.69 7.31
CA GLU A 100 24.84 -13.85 8.72
C GLU A 100 26.03 -14.19 9.62
N ARG A 101 26.93 -15.07 9.18
CA ARG A 101 28.16 -15.37 9.95
C ARG A 101 29.04 -14.13 10.11
N ALA A 102 29.13 -13.28 9.08
CA ALA A 102 29.92 -12.05 9.15
C ALA A 102 29.25 -11.00 10.05
N TRP A 103 27.93 -10.85 9.94
CA TRP A 103 27.12 -9.96 10.79
C TRP A 103 27.17 -10.37 12.26
N SER A 104 26.93 -11.64 12.56
CA SER A 104 26.99 -12.18 13.93
C SER A 104 28.36 -11.98 14.57
N HIS A 105 29.45 -12.11 13.80
CA HIS A 105 30.79 -11.82 14.28
C HIS A 105 31.02 -10.32 14.54
N ALA A 106 30.37 -9.44 13.79
CA ALA A 106 30.42 -8.01 14.08
C ALA A 106 29.67 -7.69 15.37
N MET A 107 28.47 -8.26 15.55
CA MET A 107 27.64 -8.05 16.74
C MET A 107 28.27 -8.61 18.02
N GLU A 108 28.94 -9.76 17.95
CA GLU A 108 29.76 -10.30 19.05
C GLU A 108 30.82 -9.30 19.53
N LYS A 109 31.40 -8.52 18.61
CA LYS A 109 32.38 -7.48 18.96
C LYS A 109 31.72 -6.17 19.40
N ARG A 110 30.44 -5.97 19.09
CA ARG A 110 29.66 -4.81 19.53
C ARG A 110 29.23 -4.95 20.99
N GLN A 111 28.82 -6.15 21.42
CA GLN A 111 28.26 -6.42 22.74
C GLN A 111 29.30 -6.70 23.85
N LEU A 112 30.52 -6.20 23.70
CA LEU A 112 31.52 -6.31 24.78
C LEU A 112 31.08 -5.43 25.97
N PRO A 113 31.23 -5.89 27.24
CA PRO A 113 30.80 -5.15 28.43
C PRO A 113 31.34 -3.70 28.50
N ASP A 114 32.58 -3.49 28.09
CA ASP A 114 33.26 -2.18 28.08
C ASP A 114 33.08 -1.42 26.74
N GLY A 115 32.29 -1.97 25.81
CA GLY A 115 32.21 -1.53 24.42
C GLY A 115 33.48 -1.86 23.60
N PRO A 116 33.43 -1.70 22.26
CA PRO A 116 34.58 -1.98 21.41
C PRO A 116 35.63 -0.86 21.47
N ASN A 117 36.88 -1.22 21.78
CA ASN A 117 38.04 -0.34 21.61
C ASN A 117 38.19 0.11 20.14
N ALA A 118 38.90 1.22 19.87
CA ALA A 118 39.05 1.76 18.51
C ALA A 118 39.52 0.72 17.46
N ARG A 119 40.48 -0.14 17.81
CA ARG A 119 40.93 -1.26 16.94
C ARG A 119 39.85 -2.32 16.72
N GLN A 120 39.09 -2.65 17.76
CA GLN A 120 37.98 -3.59 17.68
C GLN A 120 36.82 -3.03 16.85
N ARG A 121 36.57 -1.72 16.93
CA ARG A 121 35.60 -1.02 16.10
C ARG A 121 35.97 -1.07 14.62
N ILE A 122 37.24 -0.84 14.26
CA ILE A 122 37.72 -1.00 12.87
C ILE A 122 37.47 -2.43 12.37
N TYR A 123 37.75 -3.44 13.21
CA TYR A 123 37.51 -4.84 12.89
C TYR A 123 36.02 -5.16 12.71
N LEU A 124 35.17 -4.67 13.61
CA LEU A 124 33.71 -4.77 13.54
C LEU A 124 33.19 -4.20 12.21
N ILE A 125 33.60 -2.97 11.86
CA ILE A 125 33.21 -2.34 10.59
C ILE A 125 33.68 -3.18 9.41
N GLY A 126 34.90 -3.72 9.46
CA GLY A 126 35.40 -4.63 8.43
C GLY A 126 34.56 -5.91 8.29
N ARG A 127 33.99 -6.43 9.38
CA ARG A 127 33.07 -7.57 9.36
C ARG A 127 31.71 -7.19 8.78
N LEU A 128 31.18 -6.01 9.10
CA LEU A 128 29.94 -5.50 8.49
C LEU A 128 30.09 -5.23 6.99
N ARG A 129 31.22 -4.66 6.53
CA ARG A 129 31.47 -4.51 5.09
C ARG A 129 31.43 -5.85 4.37
N LYS A 130 31.96 -6.89 5.00
CA LYS A 130 31.90 -8.26 4.47
C LYS A 130 30.46 -8.78 4.46
N ALA A 131 29.66 -8.52 5.50
CA ALA A 131 28.26 -8.90 5.54
C ALA A 131 27.46 -8.24 4.41
N VAL A 132 27.63 -6.92 4.22
CA VAL A 132 27.00 -6.15 3.13
C VAL A 132 27.38 -6.73 1.77
N LYS A 133 28.66 -7.01 1.50
CA LYS A 133 29.10 -7.61 0.23
C LYS A 133 28.39 -8.93 -0.08
N TRP A 134 28.14 -9.77 0.93
CA TRP A 134 27.39 -11.02 0.74
C TRP A 134 25.89 -10.78 0.62
N ALA A 135 25.33 -9.81 1.35
CA ALA A 135 23.93 -9.44 1.24
C ALA A 135 23.59 -8.83 -0.14
N ASP A 136 24.47 -7.99 -0.70
CA ASP A 136 24.34 -7.45 -2.05
C ASP A 136 24.37 -8.58 -3.09
N LEU A 137 25.29 -9.53 -2.95
CA LEU A 137 25.34 -10.71 -3.83
C LEU A 137 24.08 -11.57 -3.68
N PHE A 138 23.57 -11.74 -2.46
CA PHE A 138 22.34 -12.48 -2.19
C PHE A 138 21.13 -11.80 -2.87
N SER A 139 20.99 -10.49 -2.72
CA SER A 139 19.96 -9.68 -3.36
C SER A 139 20.04 -9.77 -4.88
N HIS A 140 21.24 -9.68 -5.45
CA HIS A 140 21.44 -9.81 -6.90
C HIS A 140 21.00 -11.19 -7.41
N LEU A 141 21.43 -12.27 -6.76
CA LEU A 141 21.05 -13.63 -7.15
C LEU A 141 19.55 -13.89 -6.99
N CYS A 142 18.92 -13.35 -5.94
CA CYS A 142 17.47 -13.45 -5.75
C CYS A 142 16.69 -12.61 -6.77
N SER A 143 17.24 -11.51 -7.27
CA SER A 143 16.60 -10.74 -8.34
C SER A 143 16.59 -11.48 -9.68
N VAL A 144 17.56 -12.36 -9.94
CA VAL A 144 17.67 -13.12 -11.19
C VAL A 144 16.96 -14.48 -11.09
N LYS A 145 17.08 -15.17 -9.96
CA LYS A 145 16.63 -16.56 -9.79
C LYS A 145 15.51 -16.75 -8.76
N GLY A 146 15.18 -15.72 -7.98
CA GLY A 146 14.11 -15.77 -6.97
C GLY A 146 12.75 -15.40 -7.54
N ASP A 147 11.69 -15.77 -6.80
CA ASP A 147 10.36 -15.21 -7.00
C ASP A 147 10.30 -13.72 -6.59
N SER A 148 9.21 -13.06 -6.96
CA SER A 148 8.95 -11.65 -6.66
C SER A 148 9.15 -11.36 -5.17
N ARG A 149 8.55 -12.17 -4.30
CA ARG A 149 8.63 -12.08 -2.85
C ARG A 149 10.05 -12.25 -2.30
N THR A 150 10.76 -13.31 -2.67
CA THR A 150 12.14 -13.56 -2.21
C THR A 150 13.06 -12.45 -2.66
N SER A 151 12.86 -11.91 -3.86
CA SER A 151 13.66 -10.78 -4.35
C SER A 151 13.49 -9.52 -3.50
N LEU A 152 12.26 -9.21 -3.06
CA LEU A 152 11.96 -8.10 -2.16
C LEU A 152 12.50 -8.33 -0.75
N GLU A 153 12.30 -9.53 -0.19
CA GLU A 153 12.83 -9.86 1.13
C GLU A 153 14.37 -9.81 1.16
N ALA A 154 15.02 -10.26 0.08
CA ALA A 154 16.47 -10.18 -0.07
C ALA A 154 16.97 -8.73 -0.19
N GLU A 155 16.23 -7.86 -0.90
CA GLU A 155 16.52 -6.43 -0.99
C GLU A 155 16.37 -5.73 0.37
N ALA A 156 15.29 -6.01 1.10
CA ALA A 156 15.08 -5.50 2.45
C ALA A 156 16.20 -5.95 3.42
N TYR A 157 16.65 -7.19 3.30
CA TYR A 157 17.78 -7.73 4.06
C TYR A 157 19.11 -7.03 3.71
N ALA A 158 19.37 -6.78 2.42
CA ALA A 158 20.55 -6.05 1.98
C ALA A 158 20.54 -4.59 2.47
N SER A 159 19.40 -3.91 2.34
CA SER A 159 19.19 -2.56 2.88
C SER A 159 19.40 -2.53 4.40
N TYR A 160 18.89 -3.50 5.16
CA TYR A 160 19.16 -3.62 6.60
C TYR A 160 20.66 -3.74 6.91
N MET A 161 21.36 -4.63 6.22
CA MET A 161 22.80 -4.84 6.42
C MET A 161 23.62 -3.59 6.10
N LYS A 162 23.24 -2.88 5.03
CA LYS A 162 23.87 -1.63 4.61
C LYS A 162 23.59 -0.49 5.59
N GLY A 163 22.36 -0.40 6.09
CA GLY A 163 21.97 0.52 7.17
C GLY A 163 22.84 0.32 8.41
N ASN A 164 23.00 -0.92 8.88
CA ASN A 164 23.86 -1.24 10.03
C ASN A 164 25.33 -0.86 9.80
N LEU A 165 25.86 -1.10 8.60
CA LEU A 165 27.24 -0.71 8.28
C LEU A 165 27.45 0.81 8.37
N LEU A 166 26.53 1.59 7.79
CA LEU A 166 26.62 3.05 7.78
C LEU A 166 26.40 3.63 9.19
N PHE A 167 25.46 3.05 9.93
CA PHE A 167 25.21 3.37 11.33
C PHE A 167 26.47 3.23 12.18
N GLU A 168 27.19 2.10 12.06
CA GLU A 168 28.43 1.85 12.82
C GLU A 168 29.63 2.67 12.34
N GLN A 169 29.57 3.25 11.14
CA GLN A 169 30.62 4.14 10.63
C GLN A 169 30.49 5.57 11.14
N ASP A 170 29.38 5.94 11.78
CA ASP A 170 29.02 7.31 12.16
C ASP A 170 29.14 8.31 10.99
N ARG A 171 28.88 7.85 9.77
CA ARG A 171 29.00 8.64 8.53
C ARG A 171 27.72 8.50 7.71
N ASN A 172 27.33 9.59 7.04
CA ASN A 172 26.21 9.63 6.10
C ASN A 172 24.90 9.10 6.69
N TRP A 173 24.47 9.70 7.81
CA TRP A 173 23.23 9.36 8.51
C TRP A 173 22.01 9.35 7.59
N ASP A 174 21.96 10.24 6.61
CA ASP A 174 20.89 10.28 5.59
C ASP A 174 20.80 8.98 4.79
N THR A 175 21.95 8.43 4.38
CA THR A 175 21.96 7.20 3.60
C THR A 175 21.61 6.01 4.50
N ALA A 176 22.07 5.99 5.75
CA ALA A 176 21.67 4.98 6.72
C ALA A 176 20.15 5.00 6.95
N LEU A 177 19.58 6.19 7.16
CA LEU A 177 18.15 6.41 7.34
C LEU A 177 17.34 5.92 6.14
N ARG A 178 17.74 6.25 4.91
CA ARG A 178 17.07 5.77 3.69
C ARG A 178 17.06 4.25 3.61
N ASN A 179 18.18 3.59 3.94
CA ASN A 179 18.26 2.13 3.92
C ASN A 179 17.38 1.49 4.99
N PHE A 180 17.33 2.04 6.21
CA PHE A 180 16.43 1.55 7.26
C PHE A 180 14.94 1.80 6.93
N LYS A 181 14.59 2.97 6.38
CA LYS A 181 13.23 3.29 5.92
C LYS A 181 12.79 2.37 4.79
N SER A 182 13.67 2.10 3.81
CA SER A 182 13.40 1.15 2.72
C SER A 182 13.13 -0.25 3.28
N ALA A 183 14.00 -0.76 4.17
CA ALA A 183 13.79 -2.07 4.80
C ALA A 183 12.47 -2.12 5.61
N ARG A 184 12.18 -1.06 6.38
CA ARG A 184 10.92 -0.94 7.15
C ARG A 184 9.70 -1.00 6.24
N SER A 185 9.68 -0.22 5.16
CA SER A 185 8.57 -0.17 4.19
C SER A 185 8.27 -1.55 3.62
N VAL A 186 9.31 -2.30 3.21
CA VAL A 186 9.12 -3.68 2.72
C VAL A 186 8.50 -4.57 3.79
N TYR A 187 9.02 -4.57 5.01
CA TYR A 187 8.48 -5.43 6.07
C TYR A 187 7.07 -5.02 6.51
N GLU A 188 6.73 -3.73 6.53
CA GLU A 188 5.36 -3.28 6.79
C GLU A 188 4.39 -3.79 5.72
N GLU A 189 4.74 -3.66 4.44
CA GLU A 189 3.88 -4.13 3.34
C GLU A 189 3.78 -5.67 3.27
N LEU A 190 4.89 -6.38 3.48
CA LEU A 190 4.87 -7.85 3.58
C LEU A 190 4.06 -8.35 4.78
N GLY A 191 4.00 -7.54 5.86
CA GLY A 191 3.15 -7.80 7.01
C GLY A 191 1.67 -7.81 6.64
N LYS A 192 1.17 -6.83 5.89
CA LYS A 192 -0.27 -6.71 5.57
C LYS A 192 -0.86 -7.94 4.86
N TYR A 193 -0.07 -8.58 4.02
CA TYR A 193 -0.53 -9.63 3.12
C TYR A 193 0.00 -11.03 3.46
N GLY A 194 0.82 -11.17 4.50
CA GLY A 194 1.35 -12.47 4.94
C GLY A 194 0.43 -13.23 5.89
N ASP A 195 0.70 -14.52 6.09
CA ASP A 195 0.09 -15.33 7.16
C ASP A 195 0.32 -14.72 8.55
N VAL A 196 -0.46 -15.16 9.55
CA VAL A 196 -0.36 -14.66 10.94
C VAL A 196 1.06 -14.75 11.50
N GLU A 197 1.79 -15.83 11.21
CA GLU A 197 3.19 -15.96 11.63
C GLU A 197 4.10 -14.92 10.95
N ASN A 198 3.91 -14.68 9.65
CA ASN A 198 4.68 -13.69 8.90
C ASN A 198 4.34 -12.27 9.34
N GLN A 199 3.08 -11.98 9.66
CA GLN A 199 2.64 -10.71 10.23
C GLN A 199 3.39 -10.39 11.52
N VAL A 200 3.44 -11.35 12.45
CA VAL A 200 4.15 -11.19 13.74
C VAL A 200 5.63 -10.95 13.51
N LEU A 201 6.28 -11.76 12.66
CA LEU A 201 7.71 -11.62 12.36
C LEU A 201 8.05 -10.27 11.69
N CYS A 202 7.22 -9.81 10.77
CA CYS A 202 7.39 -8.52 10.11
C CYS A 202 7.22 -7.37 11.11
N ARG A 203 6.22 -7.44 11.99
CA ARG A 203 6.00 -6.46 13.05
C ARG A 203 7.18 -6.37 14.01
N GLU A 204 7.65 -7.51 14.53
CA GLU A 204 8.85 -7.56 15.38
C GLU A 204 10.06 -6.94 14.67
N ARG A 205 10.20 -7.20 13.36
CA ARG A 205 11.30 -6.66 12.58
C ARG A 205 11.21 -5.14 12.41
N VAL A 206 10.02 -4.60 12.20
CA VAL A 206 9.79 -3.15 12.13
C VAL A 206 10.10 -2.49 13.47
N GLU A 207 9.65 -3.09 14.57
CA GLU A 207 9.92 -2.60 15.94
C GLU A 207 11.43 -2.60 16.26
N GLU A 208 12.20 -3.58 15.77
CA GLU A 208 13.67 -3.61 15.89
C GLU A 208 14.39 -2.48 15.13
N LEU A 209 13.84 -2.03 14.01
CA LEU A 209 14.43 -0.96 13.19
C LEU A 209 14.21 0.42 13.81
N GLU A 210 13.15 0.57 14.59
CA GLU A 210 12.65 1.86 15.07
C GLU A 210 13.64 2.65 15.94
N PRO A 211 14.40 2.04 16.88
CA PRO A 211 15.44 2.74 17.62
C PRO A 211 16.55 3.29 16.71
N SER A 212 16.98 2.52 15.70
CA SER A 212 18.01 2.94 14.75
C SER A 212 17.54 4.09 13.87
N ILE A 213 16.30 4.03 13.39
CA ILE A 213 15.67 5.10 12.61
C ILE A 213 15.58 6.40 13.42
N ARG A 214 15.06 6.34 14.65
CA ARG A 214 14.98 7.50 15.55
C ARG A 214 16.35 8.10 15.85
N TYR A 215 17.37 7.26 16.08
CA TYR A 215 18.73 7.73 16.31
C TYR A 215 19.31 8.45 15.08
N CYS A 216 19.13 7.90 13.88
CA CYS A 216 19.56 8.55 12.64
C CYS A 216 18.88 9.92 12.47
N LEU A 217 17.57 10.02 12.71
CA LEU A 217 16.83 11.29 12.64
C LEU A 217 17.36 12.34 13.60
N HIS A 218 17.59 11.94 14.86
CA HIS A 218 18.14 12.84 15.87
C HIS A 218 19.54 13.35 15.47
N LYS A 219 20.38 12.50 14.87
CA LYS A 219 21.74 12.88 14.42
C LYS A 219 21.77 13.79 13.19
N ILE A 220 20.75 13.72 12.34
CA ILE A 220 20.59 14.61 11.17
C ILE A 220 20.13 16.02 11.60
N GLY A 221 19.66 16.18 12.84
CA GLY A 221 19.11 17.45 13.33
C GLY A 221 17.60 17.57 13.14
N GLY A 222 16.90 16.45 12.92
CA GLY A 222 15.44 16.39 13.00
C GLY A 222 14.99 16.47 14.46
N SER A 223 14.97 17.67 15.03
CA SER A 223 14.40 17.93 16.35
C SER A 223 12.87 17.74 16.31
N ASN A 224 12.35 16.95 17.26
CA ASN A 224 10.92 16.83 17.61
C ASN A 224 9.92 16.52 16.49
N LEU A 225 10.11 15.41 15.77
CA LEU A 225 9.10 14.94 14.82
C LEU A 225 8.40 13.70 15.37
N GLN A 226 7.10 13.88 15.64
CA GLN A 226 6.17 12.82 15.99
C GLN A 226 6.22 11.71 14.92
N ALA A 227 5.91 10.49 15.32
CA ALA A 227 5.95 9.28 14.48
C ALA A 227 5.17 9.38 13.15
N SER A 228 4.33 10.41 12.95
CA SER A 228 3.55 10.64 11.74
C SER A 228 4.36 11.14 10.53
N GLU A 229 5.53 11.75 10.72
CA GLU A 229 6.42 12.17 9.61
C GLU A 229 7.37 11.05 9.16
N LEU A 230 7.41 9.93 9.87
CA LEU A 230 8.19 8.76 9.48
C LEU A 230 7.62 8.06 8.22
N LEU A 231 6.37 8.38 7.88
CA LEU A 231 5.61 7.87 6.75
C LEU A 231 5.83 8.64 5.43
N GLN A 232 6.72 9.64 5.38
CA GLN A 232 7.15 10.24 4.09
C GLN A 232 8.04 9.25 3.34
N ILE A 233 7.40 8.25 2.73
CA ILE A 233 7.99 7.20 1.89
C ILE A 233 7.77 7.53 0.39
N GLY A 234 7.02 8.59 0.08
CA GLY A 234 6.65 8.95 -1.30
C GLY A 234 7.74 9.62 -2.16
N GLU A 235 8.72 10.28 -1.54
CA GLU A 235 9.64 11.20 -2.26
C GLU A 235 11.01 10.57 -2.60
N MET A 236 11.09 9.25 -2.73
CA MET A 236 12.27 8.63 -3.35
C MET A 236 12.05 8.55 -4.86
N GLU A 237 12.50 9.57 -5.58
CA GLU A 237 12.56 9.58 -7.05
C GLU A 237 13.90 9.02 -7.54
N GLY A 238 13.85 8.06 -8.46
CA GLY A 238 15.01 7.50 -9.13
C GLY A 238 14.76 6.09 -9.70
N PRO A 239 15.50 5.65 -10.72
CA PRO A 239 15.23 4.39 -11.44
C PRO A 239 15.23 3.13 -10.55
N ALA A 240 16.06 3.12 -9.51
CA ALA A 240 16.12 2.03 -8.54
C ALA A 240 14.89 2.04 -7.59
N SER A 241 14.34 3.21 -7.28
CA SER A 241 13.11 3.36 -6.50
C SER A 241 11.89 2.90 -7.31
N ASP A 242 11.88 3.15 -8.62
CA ASP A 242 10.79 2.72 -9.50
C ASP A 242 10.79 1.20 -9.72
N LEU A 243 11.98 0.60 -9.88
CA LEU A 243 12.13 -0.85 -9.90
C LEU A 243 11.69 -1.48 -8.57
N PHE A 244 12.01 -0.82 -7.44
CA PHE A 244 11.55 -1.25 -6.13
C PHE A 244 10.02 -1.16 -5.99
N LYS A 245 9.42 -0.03 -6.37
CA LYS A 245 7.97 0.20 -6.33
C LYS A 245 7.23 -0.81 -7.19
N SER A 246 7.71 -1.09 -8.41
CA SER A 246 7.09 -2.07 -9.30
C SER A 246 7.19 -3.51 -8.76
N LYS A 247 8.32 -3.91 -8.15
CA LYS A 247 8.43 -5.22 -7.49
C LYS A 247 7.47 -5.32 -6.30
N LEU A 248 7.40 -4.27 -5.49
CA LEU A 248 6.48 -4.18 -4.35
C LEU A 248 5.03 -4.29 -4.82
N GLU A 249 4.66 -3.56 -5.86
CA GLU A 249 3.33 -3.64 -6.49
C GLU A 249 3.02 -5.03 -7.04
N ALA A 250 3.98 -5.71 -7.67
CA ALA A 250 3.79 -7.07 -8.16
C ALA A 250 3.52 -8.08 -7.03
N VAL A 251 4.26 -8.00 -5.91
CA VAL A 251 4.02 -8.87 -4.74
C VAL A 251 2.68 -8.56 -4.08
N MET A 252 2.33 -7.28 -3.96
CA MET A 252 1.01 -6.90 -3.45
C MET A 252 -0.12 -7.38 -4.36
N ALA A 253 0.05 -7.29 -5.68
CA ALA A 253 -0.95 -7.77 -6.64
C ALA A 253 -1.13 -9.28 -6.56
N GLU A 254 -0.04 -10.03 -6.42
CA GLU A 254 -0.07 -11.48 -6.24
C GLU A 254 -0.79 -11.87 -4.93
N ALA A 255 -0.46 -11.21 -3.82
CA ALA A 255 -1.10 -11.50 -2.54
C ALA A 255 -2.58 -11.06 -2.49
N ARG A 256 -2.92 -9.91 -3.11
CA ARG A 256 -4.32 -9.50 -3.29
C ARG A 256 -5.09 -10.46 -4.16
N SER A 257 -4.49 -11.03 -5.20
CA SER A 257 -5.12 -12.07 -6.02
C SER A 257 -5.47 -13.32 -5.18
N GLN A 258 -4.58 -13.72 -4.28
CA GLN A 258 -4.83 -14.83 -3.35
C GLN A 258 -5.95 -14.50 -2.35
N GLN A 259 -5.97 -13.29 -1.78
CA GLN A 259 -7.03 -12.85 -0.86
C GLN A 259 -8.38 -12.63 -1.57
N ALA A 260 -8.37 -12.10 -2.79
CA ALA A 260 -9.56 -11.89 -3.59
C ALA A 260 -10.23 -13.21 -4.00
N ALA A 261 -9.52 -14.34 -3.95
CA ALA A 261 -10.07 -15.65 -4.26
C ALA A 261 -11.27 -16.01 -3.37
N SER A 262 -11.32 -15.53 -2.11
CA SER A 262 -12.43 -15.76 -1.19
C SER A 262 -13.60 -14.77 -1.31
N LEU A 263 -13.45 -13.67 -2.06
CA LEU A 263 -14.49 -12.66 -2.24
C LEU A 263 -15.40 -13.02 -3.40
N THR A 264 -16.39 -13.88 -3.16
CA THR A 264 -17.32 -14.34 -4.20
C THR A 264 -18.51 -13.41 -4.41
N GLU A 265 -18.78 -12.51 -3.46
CA GLU A 265 -19.98 -11.66 -3.43
C GLU A 265 -19.63 -10.23 -3.02
N PHE A 266 -20.36 -9.26 -3.57
CA PHE A 266 -20.36 -7.86 -3.17
C PHE A 266 -21.69 -7.54 -2.49
N HIS A 267 -21.64 -6.94 -1.31
CA HIS A 267 -22.82 -6.57 -0.53
C HIS A 267 -23.06 -5.07 -0.62
N TRP A 268 -24.25 -4.65 -1.06
CA TRP A 268 -24.64 -3.24 -1.08
C TRP A 268 -26.13 -3.08 -0.80
N LEU A 269 -26.47 -2.23 0.18
CA LEU A 269 -27.84 -2.01 0.67
C LEU A 269 -28.60 -3.32 0.90
N GLY A 270 -28.06 -4.25 1.70
CA GLY A 270 -28.70 -5.55 1.99
C GLY A 270 -28.68 -6.57 0.84
N ASN A 271 -28.29 -6.16 -0.37
CA ASN A 271 -28.29 -7.02 -1.56
C ASN A 271 -26.93 -7.65 -1.82
N ARG A 272 -26.95 -8.87 -2.36
CA ARG A 272 -25.75 -9.65 -2.70
C ARG A 272 -25.61 -9.72 -4.20
N PHE A 273 -24.45 -9.34 -4.71
CA PHE A 273 -24.11 -9.37 -6.13
C PHE A 273 -22.95 -10.35 -6.33
N PRO A 274 -23.12 -11.42 -7.11
CA PRO A 274 -22.04 -12.39 -7.35
C PRO A 274 -20.93 -11.75 -8.18
N ILE A 275 -19.67 -11.99 -7.81
CA ILE A 275 -18.50 -11.55 -8.59
C ILE A 275 -17.79 -12.78 -9.16
N THR A 276 -17.96 -13.01 -10.45
CA THR A 276 -17.33 -14.14 -11.16
C THR A 276 -15.91 -13.81 -11.62
N ASN A 277 -15.67 -12.58 -12.09
CA ASN A 277 -14.38 -12.16 -12.63
C ASN A 277 -13.34 -11.88 -11.53
N ALA A 278 -12.21 -12.58 -11.59
CA ALA A 278 -11.09 -12.41 -10.67
C ALA A 278 -10.51 -10.98 -10.67
N LYS A 279 -10.45 -10.31 -11.82
CA LYS A 279 -9.94 -8.93 -11.91
C LYS A 279 -10.84 -7.95 -11.16
N THR A 280 -12.16 -8.10 -11.33
CA THR A 280 -13.17 -7.31 -10.61
C THR A 280 -13.06 -7.53 -9.10
N ARG A 281 -12.85 -8.78 -8.64
CA ARG A 281 -12.63 -9.10 -7.22
C ARG A 281 -11.40 -8.39 -6.64
N VAL A 282 -10.28 -8.43 -7.35
CA VAL A 282 -9.03 -7.75 -6.92
C VAL A 282 -9.22 -6.24 -6.84
N ALA A 283 -9.89 -5.63 -7.83
CA ALA A 283 -10.13 -4.19 -7.86
C ALA A 283 -11.09 -3.74 -6.73
N ILE A 284 -12.16 -4.49 -6.47
CA ILE A 284 -13.10 -4.22 -5.36
C ILE A 284 -12.41 -4.40 -4.00
N LEU A 285 -11.63 -5.46 -3.82
CA LEU A 285 -10.88 -5.69 -2.58
C LEU A 285 -9.90 -4.54 -2.30
N LYS A 286 -9.15 -4.13 -3.32
CA LYS A 286 -8.23 -2.98 -3.23
C LYS A 286 -8.98 -1.71 -2.82
N ALA A 287 -10.16 -1.46 -3.37
CA ALA A 287 -10.98 -0.31 -2.97
C ALA A 287 -11.45 -0.42 -1.51
N GLN A 288 -11.93 -1.57 -1.06
CA GLN A 288 -12.38 -1.81 0.32
C GLN A 288 -11.23 -1.70 1.34
N GLU A 289 -10.02 -2.16 1.01
CA GLU A 289 -8.82 -1.96 1.84
C GLU A 289 -8.51 -0.47 2.02
N LEU A 290 -8.49 0.28 0.92
CA LEU A 290 -8.24 1.73 0.95
C LEU A 290 -9.36 2.50 1.69
N GLU A 291 -10.60 2.03 1.63
CA GLU A 291 -11.70 2.59 2.42
C GLU A 291 -11.56 2.32 3.93
N LYS A 292 -11.05 1.15 4.32
CA LYS A 292 -10.74 0.85 5.73
C LYS A 292 -9.64 1.78 6.24
N ASP A 293 -8.66 2.13 5.41
CA ASP A 293 -7.64 3.11 5.78
C ASP A 293 -8.22 4.53 5.98
N LEU A 294 -9.30 4.87 5.26
CA LEU A 294 -10.01 6.16 5.38
C LEU A 294 -10.92 6.28 6.60
N HIS A 295 -11.48 5.17 7.08
CA HIS A 295 -12.48 5.13 8.17
C HIS A 295 -12.01 4.38 9.43
N GLY A 296 -10.79 3.84 9.41
CA GLY A 296 -10.23 3.08 10.52
C GLY A 296 -9.90 3.95 11.74
N PRO A 297 -9.51 3.34 12.88
CA PRO A 297 -9.20 4.05 14.12
C PRO A 297 -8.01 5.03 14.01
N SER A 298 -7.24 4.98 12.92
CA SER A 298 -6.18 5.94 12.60
C SER A 298 -6.62 7.11 11.71
N ALA A 299 -7.87 7.13 11.21
CA ALA A 299 -8.36 8.10 10.23
C ALA A 299 -8.22 9.56 10.69
N ASP A 300 -8.41 9.82 11.98
CA ASP A 300 -8.33 11.17 12.56
C ASP A 300 -6.89 11.69 12.71
N SER A 301 -5.91 10.78 12.68
CA SER A 301 -4.48 11.13 12.75
C SER A 301 -3.88 11.52 11.40
N VAL A 302 -4.60 11.28 10.29
CA VAL A 302 -4.12 11.48 8.92
C VAL A 302 -4.51 12.88 8.42
N SER A 303 -3.53 13.62 7.89
CA SER A 303 -3.79 14.96 7.33
C SER A 303 -4.81 14.94 6.20
N ALA A 304 -5.59 16.02 6.07
CA ALA A 304 -6.65 16.13 5.07
C ALA A 304 -6.14 15.94 3.63
N GLU A 305 -4.92 16.38 3.33
CA GLU A 305 -4.27 16.19 2.01
C GLU A 305 -3.97 14.72 1.71
N LYS A 306 -3.48 13.95 2.70
CA LYS A 306 -3.25 12.50 2.54
C LYS A 306 -4.56 11.74 2.35
N ARG A 307 -5.63 12.16 3.02
CA ARG A 307 -6.97 11.60 2.81
C ARG A 307 -7.47 11.83 1.38
N LEU A 308 -7.26 13.03 0.82
CA LEU A 308 -7.60 13.31 -0.59
C LEU A 308 -6.85 12.39 -1.57
N VAL A 309 -5.54 12.21 -1.38
CA VAL A 309 -4.75 11.30 -2.22
C VAL A 309 -5.24 9.85 -2.11
N THR A 310 -5.73 9.46 -0.92
CA THR A 310 -6.29 8.11 -0.71
C THR A 310 -7.63 7.95 -1.42
N PHE A 311 -8.50 8.98 -1.42
CA PHE A 311 -9.72 8.98 -2.24
C PHE A 311 -9.43 8.82 -3.73
N ASP A 312 -8.40 9.49 -4.27
CA ASP A 312 -8.05 9.33 -5.69
C ASP A 312 -7.66 7.87 -6.03
N LYS A 313 -6.97 7.18 -5.10
CA LYS A 313 -6.65 5.76 -5.24
C LYS A 313 -7.91 4.87 -5.15
N VAL A 314 -8.85 5.18 -4.26
CA VAL A 314 -10.15 4.50 -4.17
C VAL A 314 -10.93 4.64 -5.48
N PHE A 315 -11.00 5.86 -6.04
CA PHE A 315 -11.65 6.10 -7.32
C PHE A 315 -11.00 5.31 -8.44
N THR A 316 -9.66 5.30 -8.51
CA THR A 316 -8.94 4.51 -9.51
C THR A 316 -9.29 3.02 -9.42
N ALA A 317 -9.36 2.45 -8.21
CA ALA A 317 -9.71 1.05 -8.01
C ALA A 317 -11.16 0.73 -8.40
N TYR A 318 -12.14 1.57 -8.02
CA TYR A 318 -13.53 1.37 -8.45
C TYR A 318 -13.74 1.60 -9.95
N HIS A 319 -13.02 2.53 -10.57
CA HIS A 319 -13.06 2.71 -12.03
C HIS A 319 -12.49 1.49 -12.76
N GLU A 320 -11.41 0.90 -12.25
CA GLU A 320 -10.85 -0.36 -12.78
C GLU A 320 -11.87 -1.50 -12.65
N ALA A 321 -12.54 -1.63 -11.48
CA ALA A 321 -13.60 -2.61 -11.27
C ALA A 321 -14.74 -2.44 -12.28
N ARG A 322 -15.25 -1.21 -12.46
CA ARG A 322 -16.33 -0.91 -13.42
C ARG A 322 -15.91 -1.16 -14.87
N SER A 323 -14.67 -0.84 -15.22
CA SER A 323 -14.13 -1.16 -16.54
C SER A 323 -14.15 -2.67 -16.81
N CYS A 324 -13.73 -3.47 -15.83
CA CYS A 324 -13.81 -4.93 -15.91
C CYS A 324 -15.26 -5.42 -16.04
N ILE A 325 -16.18 -4.93 -15.20
CA ILE A 325 -17.61 -5.30 -15.24
C ILE A 325 -18.23 -4.97 -16.61
N ARG A 326 -17.92 -3.79 -17.17
CA ARG A 326 -18.44 -3.36 -18.48
C ARG A 326 -17.86 -4.18 -19.63
N SER A 327 -16.60 -4.57 -19.54
CA SER A 327 -15.99 -5.52 -20.49
C SER A 327 -16.68 -6.89 -20.42
N ASP A 328 -17.03 -7.36 -19.22
CA ASP A 328 -17.77 -8.61 -19.03
C ASP A 328 -19.20 -8.48 -19.58
N LEU A 329 -19.89 -7.36 -19.35
CA LEU A 329 -21.21 -7.06 -19.94
C LEU A 329 -21.19 -7.09 -21.47
N ALA A 330 -20.16 -6.51 -22.08
CA ALA A 330 -19.99 -6.50 -23.53
C ALA A 330 -19.74 -7.92 -24.09
N SER A 331 -19.16 -8.82 -23.29
CA SER A 331 -18.84 -10.20 -23.70
C SER A 331 -19.85 -11.26 -23.23
N ALA A 332 -20.83 -10.89 -22.39
CA ALA A 332 -21.80 -11.80 -21.75
C ALA A 332 -22.81 -12.49 -22.70
N GLY A 333 -22.72 -12.30 -24.02
CA GLY A 333 -23.56 -13.01 -25.00
C GLY A 333 -25.06 -12.70 -24.84
N SER A 334 -25.94 -13.72 -24.94
CA SER A 334 -27.41 -13.58 -24.80
C SER A 334 -27.96 -14.11 -23.46
N ALA A 335 -27.10 -14.37 -22.47
CA ALA A 335 -27.54 -14.84 -21.16
C ALA A 335 -28.13 -13.68 -20.34
N GLU A 336 -29.46 -13.53 -20.35
CA GLU A 336 -30.17 -12.42 -19.68
C GLU A 336 -29.85 -12.35 -18.18
N ASN A 337 -29.89 -13.47 -17.46
CA ASN A 337 -29.60 -13.52 -16.02
C ASN A 337 -28.19 -12.98 -15.67
N VAL A 338 -27.18 -13.32 -16.47
CA VAL A 338 -25.79 -12.87 -16.24
C VAL A 338 -25.65 -11.37 -16.51
N LYS A 339 -26.38 -10.85 -17.50
CA LYS A 339 -26.41 -9.41 -17.78
C LYS A 339 -27.10 -8.63 -16.66
N ASP A 340 -28.18 -9.16 -16.11
CA ASP A 340 -28.89 -8.51 -15.01
C ASP A 340 -28.04 -8.48 -13.74
N ASP A 341 -27.34 -9.57 -13.40
CA ASP A 341 -26.39 -9.62 -12.28
C ASP A 341 -25.26 -8.60 -12.46
N LEU A 342 -24.65 -8.53 -13.65
CA LEU A 342 -23.57 -7.60 -13.95
C LEU A 342 -24.03 -6.14 -14.00
N ASN A 343 -25.24 -5.86 -14.50
CA ASN A 343 -25.84 -4.53 -14.48
C ASN A 343 -26.14 -4.08 -13.05
N GLY A 344 -26.66 -5.00 -12.22
CA GLY A 344 -26.86 -4.77 -10.79
C GLY A 344 -25.54 -4.47 -10.07
N LEU A 345 -24.49 -5.24 -10.39
CA LEU A 345 -23.15 -5.01 -9.85
C LEU A 345 -22.55 -3.66 -10.32
N ASP A 346 -22.65 -3.28 -11.61
CA ASP A 346 -22.19 -1.96 -12.09
C ASP A 346 -22.98 -0.84 -11.41
N LYS A 347 -24.30 -0.97 -11.23
CA LYS A 347 -25.14 0.00 -10.50
C LYS A 347 -24.65 0.15 -9.06
N ALA A 348 -24.46 -0.96 -8.34
CA ALA A 348 -24.03 -0.96 -6.94
C ALA A 348 -22.64 -0.33 -6.77
N VAL A 349 -21.66 -0.74 -7.60
CA VAL A 349 -20.30 -0.17 -7.58
C VAL A 349 -20.31 1.31 -7.98
N SER A 350 -21.15 1.70 -8.94
CA SER A 350 -21.33 3.11 -9.33
C SER A 350 -21.94 3.94 -8.19
N ALA A 351 -22.88 3.39 -7.44
CA ALA A 351 -23.50 4.07 -6.32
C ALA A 351 -22.51 4.26 -5.16
N VAL A 352 -21.72 3.23 -4.83
CA VAL A 352 -20.64 3.34 -3.83
C VAL A 352 -19.62 4.40 -4.25
N LEU A 353 -19.21 4.41 -5.52
CA LEU A 353 -18.32 5.44 -6.05
C LEU A 353 -18.93 6.85 -5.90
N GLY A 354 -20.23 7.00 -6.16
CA GLY A 354 -20.97 8.25 -5.96
C GLY A 354 -20.97 8.70 -4.49
N GLN A 355 -21.22 7.80 -3.55
CA GLN A 355 -21.14 8.07 -2.11
C GLN A 355 -19.75 8.58 -1.71
N ARG A 356 -18.67 7.88 -2.13
CA ARG A 356 -17.29 8.30 -1.84
C ARG A 356 -16.92 9.63 -2.49
N THR A 357 -17.50 9.94 -3.66
CA THR A 357 -17.31 11.23 -4.32
C THR A 357 -17.93 12.37 -3.50
N ILE A 358 -19.10 12.14 -2.91
CA ILE A 358 -19.77 13.10 -2.01
C ILE A 358 -18.93 13.31 -0.74
N GLU A 359 -18.46 12.23 -0.10
CA GLU A 359 -17.59 12.29 1.09
C GLU A 359 -16.30 13.07 0.83
N ARG A 360 -15.62 12.79 -0.29
CA ARG A 360 -14.41 13.52 -0.70
C ARG A 360 -14.69 15.01 -0.91
N ASN A 361 -15.82 15.36 -1.51
CA ASN A 361 -16.20 16.75 -1.72
C ASN A 361 -16.63 17.45 -0.43
N GLN A 362 -17.22 16.74 0.53
CA GLN A 362 -17.44 17.25 1.89
C GLN A 362 -16.12 17.55 2.61
N LEU A 363 -15.09 16.72 2.42
CA LEU A 363 -13.74 17.00 2.92
C LEU A 363 -13.13 18.26 2.28
N LEU A 364 -13.34 18.47 0.97
CA LEU A 364 -12.93 19.74 0.33
C LEU A 364 -13.64 20.95 0.94
N VAL A 365 -14.94 20.81 1.23
CA VAL A 365 -15.71 21.85 1.92
C VAL A 365 -15.15 22.11 3.31
N SER A 366 -14.83 21.10 4.11
CA SER A 366 -14.27 21.29 5.45
C SER A 366 -12.91 21.98 5.42
N ILE A 367 -12.04 21.61 4.47
CA ILE A 367 -10.76 22.29 4.22
C ILE A 367 -11.01 23.76 3.86
N ALA A 368 -11.89 24.04 2.90
CA ALA A 368 -12.22 25.41 2.48
C ALA A 368 -12.83 26.25 3.60
N LYS A 369 -13.73 25.67 4.42
CA LYS A 369 -14.29 26.30 5.61
C LYS A 369 -13.18 26.69 6.61
N SER A 370 -12.25 25.76 6.89
CA SER A 370 -11.16 26.01 7.83
C SER A 370 -10.26 27.17 7.39
N LYS A 371 -9.96 27.25 6.09
CA LYS A 371 -9.18 28.34 5.47
C LYS A 371 -9.93 29.68 5.52
N LEU A 372 -11.25 29.66 5.33
CA LEU A 372 -12.09 30.87 5.41
C LEU A 372 -12.20 31.44 6.85
N THR A 373 -12.05 30.60 7.89
CA THR A 373 -12.10 31.02 9.30
C THR A 373 -10.75 31.48 9.88
N ARG A 374 -9.61 31.10 9.28
CA ARG A 374 -8.28 31.55 9.74
C ARG A 374 -8.11 33.05 9.48
N ARG A 375 -7.65 33.80 10.49
CA ARG A 375 -7.39 35.24 10.37
C ARG A 375 -6.22 35.51 9.41
N ARG A 376 -6.29 36.66 8.74
CA ARG A 376 -5.41 37.23 7.70
C ARG A 376 -3.91 37.43 8.08
N ASP A 377 -3.29 36.54 8.85
CA ASP A 377 -1.92 36.80 9.33
C ASP A 377 -0.79 36.11 8.54
N ASP A 378 -1.08 35.14 7.65
CA ASP A 378 -0.05 34.50 6.83
C ASP A 378 0.02 35.09 5.41
N LYS A 379 1.09 35.85 5.16
CA LYS A 379 1.36 36.62 3.92
C LYS A 379 1.55 35.78 2.63
N ASN A 380 1.22 34.48 2.62
CA ASN A 380 1.43 33.60 1.47
C ASN A 380 0.29 32.61 1.16
N GLU A 381 -0.84 32.60 1.90
CA GLU A 381 -1.98 31.73 1.57
C GLU A 381 -3.05 32.46 0.74
N LYS A 382 -3.47 31.85 -0.38
CA LYS A 382 -4.59 32.34 -1.19
C LYS A 382 -5.86 32.37 -0.31
N VAL A 383 -6.44 33.56 -0.15
CA VAL A 383 -7.69 33.74 0.60
C VAL A 383 -8.82 32.99 -0.12
N THR A 384 -9.33 31.93 0.52
CA THR A 384 -10.55 31.23 0.08
C THR A 384 -11.72 32.21 0.12
N LYS A 385 -12.38 32.42 -1.02
CA LYS A 385 -13.55 33.30 -1.10
C LYS A 385 -14.85 32.52 -0.89
N PRO A 386 -15.93 33.14 -0.37
CA PRO A 386 -17.21 32.43 -0.21
C PRO A 386 -17.78 31.84 -1.50
N GLU A 387 -17.45 32.40 -2.66
CA GLU A 387 -17.86 31.88 -3.97
C GLU A 387 -17.26 30.49 -4.27
N GLU A 388 -16.09 30.17 -3.72
CA GLU A 388 -15.49 28.83 -3.86
C GLU A 388 -16.32 27.79 -3.12
N LEU A 389 -16.83 28.11 -1.93
CA LEU A 389 -17.74 27.25 -1.18
C LEU A 389 -19.08 27.07 -1.90
N VAL A 390 -19.61 28.12 -2.54
CA VAL A 390 -20.83 28.01 -3.37
C VAL A 390 -20.62 26.98 -4.48
N ARG A 391 -19.49 27.05 -5.21
CA ARG A 391 -19.18 26.08 -6.27
C ARG A 391 -19.02 24.65 -5.76
N LEU A 392 -18.41 24.46 -4.58
CA LEU A 392 -18.29 23.13 -3.97
C LEU A 392 -19.66 22.56 -3.58
N TYR A 393 -20.58 23.40 -3.08
CA TYR A 393 -21.94 22.96 -2.80
C TYR A 393 -22.79 22.74 -4.06
N ASP A 394 -22.59 23.51 -5.13
CA ASP A 394 -23.19 23.21 -6.45
C ASP A 394 -22.76 21.81 -6.92
N LEU A 395 -21.47 21.48 -6.78
CA LEU A 395 -20.95 20.16 -7.11
C LEU A 395 -21.53 19.06 -6.22
N LEU A 396 -21.64 19.30 -4.91
CA LEU A 396 -22.27 18.34 -3.99
C LEU A 396 -23.74 18.08 -4.34
N LEU A 397 -24.50 19.13 -4.67
CA LEU A 397 -25.89 19.01 -5.11
C LEU A 397 -26.03 18.19 -6.39
N GLN A 398 -25.18 18.45 -7.38
CA GLN A 398 -25.15 17.67 -8.62
C GLN A 398 -24.85 16.20 -8.32
N ASN A 399 -23.81 15.92 -7.53
CA ASN A 399 -23.44 14.54 -7.18
C ASN A 399 -24.54 13.81 -6.41
N THR A 400 -25.24 14.49 -5.49
CA THR A 400 -26.39 13.89 -4.78
C THR A 400 -27.56 13.60 -5.72
N ALA A 401 -27.82 14.47 -6.69
CA ALA A 401 -28.87 14.26 -7.68
C ALA A 401 -28.54 13.08 -8.60
N ASP A 402 -27.33 13.06 -9.16
CA ASP A 402 -26.85 11.96 -10.02
C ASP A 402 -26.91 10.60 -9.28
N LEU A 403 -26.57 10.59 -7.99
CA LEU A 403 -26.64 9.39 -7.16
C LEU A 403 -28.08 8.96 -6.87
N SER A 404 -28.98 9.90 -6.57
CA SER A 404 -30.41 9.64 -6.36
C SER A 404 -31.06 9.08 -7.64
N ASP A 405 -30.75 9.67 -8.79
CA ASP A 405 -31.23 9.24 -10.11
C ASP A 405 -30.72 7.83 -10.46
N LEU A 406 -29.42 7.57 -10.22
CA LEU A 406 -28.82 6.25 -10.45
C LEU A 406 -29.55 5.18 -9.64
N VAL A 407 -29.79 5.41 -8.35
CA VAL A 407 -30.45 4.45 -7.46
C VAL A 407 -31.91 4.27 -7.85
N SER A 408 -32.59 5.35 -8.26
CA SER A 408 -34.02 5.38 -8.60
C SER A 408 -34.37 4.88 -10.00
N SER A 409 -33.37 4.53 -10.82
CA SER A 409 -33.51 4.14 -12.24
C SER A 409 -34.18 2.79 -12.49
N GLY A 410 -34.36 1.95 -11.46
CA GLY A 410 -34.99 0.63 -11.56
C GLY A 410 -36.52 0.66 -11.50
N ARG A 411 -37.18 -0.29 -12.20
CA ARG A 411 -38.65 -0.47 -12.15
C ARG A 411 -39.12 -1.05 -10.82
N ASP A 412 -38.36 -1.98 -10.24
CA ASP A 412 -38.64 -2.60 -8.94
C ASP A 412 -37.73 -1.98 -7.87
N ARG A 413 -38.18 -0.86 -7.30
CA ARG A 413 -37.44 -0.17 -6.23
C ARG A 413 -37.52 -0.98 -4.94
N LYS A 414 -36.36 -1.44 -4.48
CA LYS A 414 -36.26 -2.11 -3.19
C LYS A 414 -36.46 -1.08 -2.07
N PRO A 415 -37.03 -1.47 -0.91
CA PRO A 415 -37.24 -0.55 0.20
C PRO A 415 -35.94 0.13 0.64
N GLU A 416 -34.81 -0.60 0.63
CA GLU A 416 -33.49 -0.08 0.98
C GLU A 416 -32.96 0.95 -0.03
N GLU A 417 -33.32 0.83 -1.31
CA GLU A 417 -32.97 1.81 -2.34
C GLU A 417 -33.81 3.09 -2.20
N VAL A 418 -35.08 2.95 -1.77
CA VAL A 418 -35.96 4.08 -1.49
C VAL A 418 -35.48 4.87 -0.27
N THR A 419 -35.15 4.19 0.83
CA THR A 419 -34.60 4.85 2.02
C THR A 419 -33.28 5.54 1.70
N PHE A 420 -32.43 4.91 0.90
CA PHE A 420 -31.17 5.52 0.48
C PHE A 420 -31.37 6.77 -0.41
N ALA A 421 -32.37 6.76 -1.30
CA ALA A 421 -32.72 7.94 -2.09
C ALA A 421 -33.28 9.07 -1.20
N GLU A 422 -34.08 8.73 -0.18
CA GLU A 422 -34.57 9.69 0.82
C GLU A 422 -33.42 10.33 1.61
N GLU A 423 -32.40 9.54 2.01
CA GLU A 423 -31.19 10.08 2.63
C GLU A 423 -30.43 11.05 1.70
N CYS A 424 -30.35 10.76 0.40
CA CYS A 424 -29.73 11.64 -0.58
C CYS A 424 -30.49 12.96 -0.71
N GLU A 425 -31.82 12.91 -0.70
CA GLU A 425 -32.67 14.12 -0.70
C GLU A 425 -32.50 14.94 0.58
N LEU A 426 -32.38 14.29 1.74
CA LEU A 426 -32.08 14.98 3.01
C LEU A 426 -30.73 15.70 2.96
N LYS A 427 -29.69 15.03 2.45
CA LYS A 427 -28.36 15.64 2.25
C LYS A 427 -28.42 16.81 1.27
N SER A 428 -29.17 16.67 0.18
CA SER A 428 -29.39 17.73 -0.81
C SER A 428 -30.02 18.99 -0.18
N LEU A 429 -31.01 18.83 0.71
CA LEU A 429 -31.60 19.96 1.44
C LEU A 429 -30.59 20.70 2.32
N ALA A 430 -29.75 19.97 3.05
CA ALA A 430 -28.70 20.55 3.88
C ALA A 430 -27.66 21.30 3.03
N PHE A 431 -27.18 20.70 1.93
CA PHE A 431 -26.25 21.34 1.00
C PHE A 431 -26.86 22.60 0.36
N ARG A 432 -28.16 22.59 0.05
CA ARG A 432 -28.86 23.76 -0.50
C ARG A 432 -28.93 24.91 0.51
N ALA A 433 -29.16 24.61 1.79
CA ALA A 433 -29.17 25.60 2.86
C ALA A 433 -27.78 26.26 3.01
N GLU A 434 -26.73 25.44 3.09
CA GLU A 434 -25.34 25.88 3.20
C GLU A 434 -24.87 26.69 1.97
N ARG A 435 -25.21 26.22 0.76
CA ARG A 435 -24.97 26.98 -0.47
C ARG A 435 -25.60 28.36 -0.42
N CYS A 436 -26.86 28.45 0.03
CA CYS A 436 -27.58 29.71 0.16
C CYS A 436 -26.91 30.64 1.19
N PHE A 437 -26.39 30.08 2.29
CA PHE A 437 -25.65 30.82 3.30
C PHE A 437 -24.34 31.43 2.75
N TYR A 438 -23.52 30.65 2.04
CA TYR A 438 -22.28 31.19 1.47
C TYR A 438 -22.51 32.15 0.31
N LEU A 439 -23.59 31.98 -0.44
CA LEU A 439 -24.04 32.96 -1.42
C LEU A 439 -24.43 34.28 -0.75
N ALA A 440 -25.19 34.22 0.35
CA ALA A 440 -25.52 35.41 1.15
C ALA A 440 -24.25 36.12 1.66
N ARG A 441 -23.24 35.35 2.11
CA ARG A 441 -21.96 35.89 2.56
C ARG A 441 -21.19 36.59 1.45
N SER A 442 -21.18 36.05 0.23
CA SER A 442 -20.61 36.70 -0.96
C SER A 442 -21.29 38.05 -1.23
N TYR A 443 -22.62 38.09 -1.25
CA TYR A 443 -23.39 39.32 -1.48
C TYR A 443 -23.17 40.36 -0.38
N SER A 444 -23.03 39.90 0.88
CA SER A 444 -22.69 40.76 2.00
C SER A 444 -21.31 41.40 1.85
N LEU A 445 -20.31 40.65 1.38
CA LEU A 445 -18.97 41.19 1.11
C LEU A 445 -18.97 42.16 -0.09
N ALA A 446 -19.86 41.95 -1.06
CA ALA A 446 -20.07 42.84 -2.19
C ALA A 446 -20.91 44.09 -1.86
N GLY A 447 -21.35 44.28 -0.61
CA GLY A 447 -22.12 45.44 -0.18
C GLY A 447 -23.63 45.39 -0.48
N LYS A 448 -24.13 44.30 -1.08
CA LYS A 448 -25.55 44.08 -1.40
C LYS A 448 -26.32 43.56 -0.19
N ARG A 449 -26.59 44.45 0.78
CA ARG A 449 -27.14 44.08 2.11
C ARG A 449 -28.56 43.53 2.06
N SER A 450 -29.43 44.07 1.22
CA SER A 450 -30.82 43.63 1.04
C SER A 450 -30.90 42.19 0.53
N GLU A 451 -30.16 41.89 -0.53
CA GLU A 451 -30.10 40.57 -1.15
C GLU A 451 -29.42 39.57 -0.23
N ALA A 452 -28.34 39.97 0.46
CA ALA A 452 -27.69 39.15 1.47
C ALA A 452 -28.66 38.78 2.60
N TYR A 453 -29.43 39.74 3.13
CA TYR A 453 -30.42 39.47 4.18
C TYR A 453 -31.48 38.46 3.72
N ALA A 454 -32.07 38.69 2.53
CA ALA A 454 -33.06 37.77 1.96
C ALA A 454 -32.50 36.35 1.77
N LEU A 455 -31.25 36.23 1.31
CA LEU A 455 -30.57 34.94 1.16
C LEU A 455 -30.26 34.27 2.50
N TYR A 456 -29.91 35.03 3.55
CA TYR A 456 -29.74 34.47 4.90
C TYR A 456 -31.06 33.97 5.49
N CYS A 457 -32.15 34.71 5.33
CA CYS A 457 -33.49 34.25 5.74
C CYS A 457 -33.88 32.95 5.02
N ARG A 458 -33.61 32.87 3.71
CA ARG A 458 -33.85 31.65 2.93
C ARG A 458 -32.94 30.49 3.34
N ALA A 459 -31.66 30.74 3.63
CA ALA A 459 -30.75 29.72 4.12
C ALA A 459 -31.24 29.15 5.46
N ARG A 460 -31.70 30.01 6.36
CA ARG A 460 -32.27 29.62 7.65
C ARG A 460 -33.53 28.77 7.49
N SER A 461 -34.48 29.18 6.65
CA SER A 461 -35.71 28.40 6.44
C SER A 461 -35.44 27.03 5.82
N LEU A 462 -34.48 26.95 4.89
CA LEU A 462 -34.02 25.67 4.34
C LEU A 462 -33.35 24.79 5.39
N ALA A 463 -32.52 25.37 6.26
CA ALA A 463 -31.86 24.64 7.35
C ALA A 463 -32.87 24.14 8.39
N GLU A 464 -33.86 24.95 8.78
CA GLU A 464 -34.94 24.54 9.69
C GLU A 464 -35.79 23.41 9.07
N ASN A 465 -36.11 23.48 7.78
CA ASN A 465 -36.81 22.42 7.07
C ASN A 465 -36.00 21.11 7.03
N ALA A 466 -34.70 21.21 6.68
CA ALA A 466 -33.80 20.06 6.66
C ALA A 466 -33.71 19.41 8.06
N LEU A 467 -33.59 20.21 9.12
CA LEU A 467 -33.54 19.74 10.50
C LEU A 467 -34.83 19.03 10.92
N GLN A 468 -36.00 19.60 10.59
CA GLN A 468 -37.30 18.97 10.88
C GLN A 468 -37.44 17.62 10.19
N LYS A 469 -37.06 17.54 8.91
CA LYS A 469 -37.09 16.27 8.16
C LYS A 469 -36.09 15.25 8.71
N PHE A 470 -34.91 15.69 9.11
CA PHE A 470 -33.90 14.81 9.72
C PHE A 470 -34.39 14.24 11.06
N GLN A 471 -35.02 15.05 11.90
CA GLN A 471 -35.63 14.60 13.16
C GLN A 471 -36.79 13.62 12.95
N ALA A 472 -37.59 13.82 11.90
CA ALA A 472 -38.65 12.88 11.54
C ALA A 472 -38.07 11.54 11.04
N HIS A 473 -37.01 11.57 10.24
CA HIS A 473 -36.32 10.38 9.75
C HIS A 473 -35.65 9.60 10.89
N SER A 474 -34.90 10.27 11.76
CA SER A 474 -34.22 9.66 12.92
C SER A 474 -35.19 8.97 13.90
N LYS A 475 -36.39 9.54 14.12
CA LYS A 475 -37.45 8.89 14.91
C LYS A 475 -38.00 7.64 14.23
N THR A 476 -38.03 7.62 12.90
CA THR A 476 -38.50 6.48 12.11
C THR A 476 -37.47 5.34 12.16
N ASP A 477 -36.17 5.65 12.09
CA ASP A 477 -35.09 4.67 12.22
C ASP A 477 -35.01 4.06 13.62
N GLN A 478 -35.17 4.85 14.69
CA GLN A 478 -35.22 4.32 16.06
C GLN A 478 -36.38 3.33 16.26
N VAL A 479 -37.56 3.61 15.70
CA VAL A 479 -38.71 2.69 15.75
C VAL A 479 -38.49 1.44 14.89
N SER A 480 -37.67 1.53 13.84
CA SER A 480 -37.29 0.42 12.96
C SER A 480 -36.25 -0.52 13.61
N ILE A 481 -35.28 0.06 14.33
CA ILE A 481 -34.23 -0.66 15.06
C ILE A 481 -34.82 -1.43 16.26
N PHE A 482 -35.85 -0.91 16.93
CA PHE A 482 -36.57 -1.65 17.97
C PHE A 482 -37.35 -2.89 17.45
N ASN A 483 -37.56 -2.99 16.12
CA ASN A 483 -38.24 -4.13 15.48
C ASN A 483 -37.29 -5.09 14.73
N ARG A 484 -36.00 -4.76 14.60
CA ARG A 484 -34.96 -5.64 14.05
C ARG A 484 -33.81 -5.74 15.04
N GLY A 485 -33.81 -6.84 15.81
CA GLY A 485 -32.70 -7.16 16.70
C GLY A 485 -31.39 -7.28 15.94
N ASP A 486 -30.36 -6.68 16.54
CA ASP A 486 -28.94 -6.79 16.24
C ASP A 486 -28.46 -6.33 14.85
N ASP A 487 -28.06 -5.05 14.74
CA ASP A 487 -26.68 -4.72 14.39
C ASP A 487 -26.34 -3.25 14.70
N GLN A 488 -25.17 -3.04 15.31
CA GLN A 488 -24.72 -1.76 15.86
C GLN A 488 -24.04 -0.86 14.81
N ARG A 489 -24.13 0.45 15.08
CA ARG A 489 -23.25 1.59 14.71
C ARG A 489 -23.71 2.48 13.55
N VAL A 490 -24.40 3.56 13.90
CA VAL A 490 -24.28 4.86 13.20
C VAL A 490 -24.48 5.98 14.23
N GLU A 491 -23.41 6.54 14.78
CA GLU A 491 -23.41 7.90 15.32
C GLU A 491 -22.04 8.51 15.03
N ASP A 492 -22.05 9.54 14.16
CA ASP A 492 -21.17 10.72 14.21
C ASP A 492 -21.50 11.61 12.99
N PHE A 493 -22.47 12.52 13.15
CA PHE A 493 -22.68 13.66 12.25
C PHE A 493 -23.35 14.82 13.01
N ILE A 494 -22.53 15.73 13.55
CA ILE A 494 -22.83 17.17 13.70
C ILE A 494 -21.56 17.94 13.35
#